data_AF-A0A7V9LKH4-F1
#
_entry.id   AF-A0A7V9LKH4-F1
#
_cell.length_a   1.000
_cell.length_b   1.000
_cell.length_c   1.000
_cell.angle_alpha   90.00
_cell.angle_beta   90.00
_cell.angle_gamma   90.00
#
_symmetry.space_group_name_H-M   'P 1'
#
loop_
_entity.id
_entity.type
_entity.pdbx_description
1 polymer ?
#
loop_
_entity_poly.entity_id
_entity_poly.type
_entity_poly.pdbx_seq_one_letter_code
_entity_poly.pdbx_strand_id
1 'polypeptide(L)' 'MHCPVRVLWGDRGVVNKLFTPVVDWAERSHGPVTGATTPSGHYIPEDTPDLLIAEMQAFFTA' A
#
# COMPACT_ATOMS: atom_id res chain seq x y z
N MET A 1 -9.72 -13.06 1.40
CA MET A 1 -10.69 -11.94 1.21
C MET A 1 -10.95 -11.76 -0.28
N HIS A 2 -12.17 -11.47 -0.74
CA HIS A 2 -12.48 -11.36 -2.20
C HIS A 2 -12.45 -9.93 -2.75
N CYS A 3 -12.40 -8.90 -1.91
CA CYS A 3 -12.36 -7.52 -2.39
C CYS A 3 -10.98 -7.18 -2.98
N PRO A 4 -10.90 -6.19 -3.88
CA PRO A 4 -9.63 -5.57 -4.25
C PRO A 4 -8.88 -5.04 -3.03
N VAL A 5 -7.54 -5.06 -3.08
CA VAL A 5 -6.66 -4.55 -2.03
C VAL A 5 -5.58 -3.65 -2.65
N ARG A 6 -5.40 -2.45 -2.08
CA ARG A 6 -4.28 -1.54 -2.38
C ARG A 6 -3.39 -1.43 -1.15
N VAL A 7 -2.13 -1.86 -1.27
CA VAL A 7 -1.15 -1.85 -0.18
C VAL A 7 -0.15 -0.71 -0.39
N LEU A 8 -0.06 0.20 0.56
CA LEU A 8 0.95 1.27 0.56
C LEU A 8 1.92 1.07 1.72
N TRP A 9 3.21 1.25 1.48
CA TRP A 9 4.24 1.17 2.52
C TRP A 9 5.34 2.21 2.30
N GLY A 10 6.02 2.62 3.37
CA GLY A 10 7.12 3.59 3.28
C GLY A 10 8.42 2.96 2.76
N ASP A 11 9.07 3.62 1.81
CA ASP A 11 10.34 3.21 1.21
C ASP A 11 11.51 3.20 2.21
N ARG A 12 11.46 4.07 3.22
CA ARG A 12 12.44 4.14 4.33
C ARG A 12 12.16 3.11 5.43
N GLY A 13 11.01 2.43 5.39
CA GLY A 13 10.54 1.52 6.43
C GLY A 13 11.14 0.12 6.37
N VAL A 14 11.02 -0.64 7.48
CA VAL A 14 11.44 -2.05 7.55
C VAL A 14 10.66 -2.95 6.60
N VAL A 15 9.40 -2.59 6.31
CA VAL A 15 8.54 -3.30 5.37
C VAL A 15 9.18 -3.35 3.98
N ASN A 16 9.73 -2.23 3.50
CA ASN A 16 10.39 -2.18 2.20
C ASN A 16 11.68 -3.01 2.12
N LYS A 17 12.34 -3.23 3.27
CA LYS A 17 13.64 -3.91 3.33
C LYS A 17 13.51 -5.43 3.50
N LEU A 18 12.45 -5.88 4.17
CA LEU A 18 12.35 -7.25 4.69
C LEU A 18 11.17 -8.05 4.10
N PHE A 19 10.26 -7.39 3.39
CA PHE A 19 9.01 -7.99 2.92
C PHE A 19 8.76 -7.67 1.45
N THR A 20 7.81 -8.39 0.87
CA THR A 20 7.34 -8.15 -0.50
C THR A 20 5.82 -7.92 -0.45
N PRO A 21 5.35 -6.75 0.00
CA PRO A 21 3.99 -6.59 0.51
C PRO A 21 2.90 -7.04 -0.45
N VAL A 22 3.02 -6.73 -1.74
CA VAL A 22 2.03 -7.16 -2.74
C VAL A 22 1.95 -8.69 -2.84
N VAL A 23 3.08 -9.39 -2.81
CA VAL A 23 3.13 -10.87 -2.85
C VAL A 23 2.57 -11.44 -1.56
N ASP A 24 3.04 -10.94 -0.41
CA ASP A 24 2.64 -11.43 0.91
C ASP A 24 1.12 -11.31 1.13
N TRP A 25 0.52 -10.23 0.63
CA TRP A 25 -0.93 -10.03 0.68
C TRP A 25 -1.69 -10.84 -0.40
N ALA A 26 -1.12 -11.03 -1.59
CA ALA A 26 -1.73 -11.84 -2.64
C ALA A 26 -1.90 -13.30 -2.23
N GLU A 27 -0.98 -13.87 -1.43
CA GLU A 27 -1.11 -15.23 -0.87
C GLU A 27 -2.35 -15.42 0.02
N ARG A 28 -2.89 -14.32 0.58
CA ARG A 28 -4.00 -14.32 1.55
C ARG A 28 -5.29 -13.74 0.97
N SER A 29 -5.24 -13.22 -0.26
CA SER A 29 -6.36 -12.60 -0.95
C SER A 29 -6.83 -13.47 -2.12
N HIS A 30 -8.14 -13.51 -2.32
CA HIS A 30 -8.78 -14.06 -3.51
C HIS A 30 -9.18 -12.95 -4.50
N GLY A 31 -9.10 -11.68 -4.10
CA GLY A 31 -9.29 -10.51 -4.96
C GLY A 31 -7.96 -9.88 -5.41
N PRO A 32 -7.99 -8.96 -6.40
CA PRO A 32 -6.77 -8.37 -6.95
C PRO A 32 -6.01 -7.57 -5.88
N VAL A 33 -4.70 -7.80 -5.79
CA VAL A 33 -3.80 -7.06 -4.89
C VAL A 33 -2.86 -6.20 -5.72
N THR A 34 -2.86 -4.91 -5.45
CA THR A 34 -1.92 -3.95 -6.02
C THR A 34 -1.26 -3.15 -4.90
N GLY A 35 -0.17 -2.46 -5.19
CA GLY A 35 0.48 -1.63 -4.18
C GLY A 35 1.65 -0.83 -4.71
N ALA A 36 2.16 0.06 -3.87
CA ALA A 36 3.28 0.93 -4.18
C ALA A 36 4.01 1.38 -2.92
N THR A 37 5.30 1.70 -3.07
CA THR A 37 6.05 2.44 -2.06
C THR A 37 5.64 3.91 -2.06
N THR A 38 5.76 4.54 -0.89
CA THR A 38 5.60 5.98 -0.67
C THR A 38 6.91 6.54 -0.10
N PRO A 39 7.28 7.81 -0.35
CA PRO A 39 8.52 8.42 0.15
C PRO A 39 8.43 8.75 1.67
N SER A 40 8.08 7.75 2.48
CA SER A 40 7.75 7.88 3.89
C SER A 40 8.45 6.84 4.77
N GLY A 41 8.39 7.07 6.09
CA GLY A 41 8.59 6.04 7.10
C GLY A 41 7.31 5.22 7.32
N HIS A 42 7.08 4.81 8.56
CA HIS A 42 5.88 4.03 8.92
C HIS A 42 4.58 4.86 8.83
N TYR A 43 4.64 6.15 9.15
CA TYR A 43 3.47 7.03 9.26
C TYR A 43 3.19 7.76 7.95
N ILE A 44 2.71 7.03 6.93
CA ILE A 44 2.33 7.58 5.61
C ILE A 44 1.37 8.79 5.71
N PRO A 45 0.32 8.78 6.56
CA PRO A 45 -0.59 9.92 6.66
C PRO A 45 0.07 11.21 7.18
N GLU A 46 1.17 11.10 7.92
CA GLU A 46 1.91 12.24 8.48
C GLU A 46 2.99 12.73 7.51
N ASP A 47 3.74 11.79 6.90
CA ASP A 47 4.86 12.11 6.02
C ASP A 47 4.39 12.55 4.62
N THR A 48 3.37 11.90 4.06
CA THR A 48 2.91 12.12 2.68
C THR A 48 1.37 12.09 2.58
N PRO A 49 0.65 13.00 3.28
CA PRO A 49 -0.81 13.02 3.33
C PRO A 49 -1.45 13.16 1.94
N ASP A 50 -0.92 14.04 1.09
CA ASP A 50 -1.50 14.31 -0.24
C ASP A 50 -1.40 13.09 -1.16
N LEU A 51 -0.28 12.37 -1.12
CA LEU A 51 -0.09 11.13 -1.88
C LEU A 51 -1.05 10.04 -1.40
N LEU A 52 -1.22 9.90 -0.09
CA LEU A 52 -2.16 8.94 0.48
C LEU A 52 -3.60 9.23 0.02
N ILE A 53 -4.02 10.50 0.06
CA ILE A 53 -5.35 10.91 -0.39
C ILE A 53 -5.53 10.60 -1.88
N ALA A 54 -4.54 10.92 -2.73
CA ALA A 54 -4.60 10.65 -4.16
C ALA A 54 -4.72 9.14 -4.45
N GLU A 55 -3.92 8.31 -3.78
CA GLU A 55 -3.99 6.85 -3.89
C GLU A 55 -5.35 6.30 -3.41
N MET A 56 -5.87 6.80 -2.30
CA MET A 56 -7.19 6.42 -1.79
C MET A 56 -8.30 6.78 -2.77
N GLN A 57 -8.29 8.01 -3.30
CA GLN A 57 -9.27 8.43 -4.31
C GLN A 57 -9.19 7.53 -5.54
N ALA A 58 -8.00 7.36 -6.11
CA ALA A 58 -7.79 6.51 -7.28
C ALA A 58 -8.27 5.06 -7.06
N PHE A 59 -8.15 4.52 -5.84
CA PHE A 59 -8.57 3.16 -5.54
C PHE A 59 -10.08 3.03 -5.28
N PHE A 60 -10.68 3.94 -4.50
CA PHE A 60 -12.08 3.83 -4.08
C PHE A 60 -13.09 4.41 -5.07
N THR A 61 -12.64 5.22 -6.03
CA THR A 61 -13.52 5.77 -7.09
C THR A 61 -13.32 5.12 -8.46
N ALA A 62 -12.49 4.07 -8.55
CA ALA A 62 -12.28 3.29 -9.76
C ALA A 62 -13.39 2.26 -10.00
#